data_AF-A0AAW4YSB1-F1
#
_entry.id   AF-A0AAW4YSB1-F1
#
_cell.length_a   1.000
_cell.length_b   1.000
_cell.length_c   1.000
_cell.angle_alpha   90.00
_cell.angle_beta   90.00
_cell.angle_gamma   90.00
#
_symmetry.space_group_name_H-M   'P 1'
#
loop_
_entity.id
_entity.type
_entity.pdbx_description
1 polymer ?
#
loop_
_entity_poly.entity_id
_entity_poly.type
_entity_poly.pdbx_seq_one_letter_code
_entity_poly.pdbx_strand_id
1 'polypeptide(L)' 'MLQERTGQWPKRWKQEGREEGREEGREEGREEGREEALRSTARNLIQTTDLSDRAIADATGLPLDDVKAMRDELQH' A
#
# COMPACT_ATOMS: atom_id res chain seq x y z
N MET A 1 -46.46 18.61 19.12
CA MET A 1 -46.48 17.58 18.05
C MET A 1 -45.05 17.40 17.56
N LEU A 2 -44.35 16.38 18.07
CA LEU A 2 -42.99 16.02 17.65
C LEU A 2 -43.10 14.91 16.61
N GLN A 3 -43.11 15.24 15.31
CA GLN A 3 -43.16 14.18 14.30
C GLN A 3 -42.73 14.62 12.90
N GLU A 4 -41.74 15.51 12.75
CA GLU A 4 -41.39 16.00 11.41
C GLU A 4 -39.91 16.36 11.25
N ARG A 5 -39.00 15.55 11.80
CA ARG A 5 -37.54 15.72 11.56
C ARG A 5 -36.80 14.38 11.42
N THR A 6 -37.32 13.41 10.67
CA THR A 6 -36.63 12.09 10.51
C THR A 6 -36.62 11.53 9.09
N GLY A 7 -36.82 12.36 8.06
CA GLY A 7 -36.81 11.90 6.66
C GLY A 7 -35.50 12.10 5.89
N GLN A 8 -34.63 13.02 6.31
CA GLN A 8 -33.47 13.44 5.50
C GLN A 8 -32.14 12.78 5.85
N TRP A 9 -32.07 12.12 7.00
CA TRP A 9 -30.82 11.58 7.48
C TRP A 9 -30.34 10.32 6.73
N PRO A 10 -31.20 9.34 6.37
CA PRO A 10 -30.77 8.09 5.71
C PRO A 10 -30.10 8.23 4.35
N LYS A 11 -30.36 9.35 3.65
CA LYS A 11 -29.81 9.60 2.31
C LYS A 11 -28.41 10.21 2.32
N ARG A 12 -28.06 10.95 3.37
CA ARG A 12 -26.73 11.57 3.49
C ARG A 12 -25.66 10.55 3.86
N TRP A 13 -25.91 9.74 4.90
CA TRP A 13 -24.93 8.77 5.40
C TRP A 13 -24.55 7.68 4.38
N LYS A 14 -25.48 7.31 3.50
CA LYS A 14 -25.27 6.28 2.47
C LYS A 14 -24.48 6.80 1.25
N GLN A 15 -24.46 8.12 1.07
CA GLN A 15 -23.63 8.78 0.06
C GLN A 15 -22.22 9.01 0.62
N GLU A 16 -22.11 9.62 1.81
CA GLU A 16 -20.83 9.87 2.50
C GLU A 16 -20.04 8.56 2.72
N GLY A 17 -20.64 7.53 3.33
CA GLY A 17 -19.94 6.26 3.56
C GLY A 17 -19.57 5.46 2.30
N ARG A 18 -20.07 5.84 1.12
CA ARG A 18 -19.72 5.21 -0.16
C ARG A 18 -18.68 6.02 -0.94
N GLU A 19 -18.52 7.29 -0.60
CA GLU A 19 -17.49 8.19 -1.13
C GLU A 19 -16.20 8.00 -0.31
N GLU A 20 -16.28 8.06 1.02
CA GLU A 20 -15.15 7.82 1.95
C GLU A 20 -14.54 6.43 1.75
N GLY A 21 -15.34 5.36 1.76
CA GLY A 21 -14.83 3.99 1.57
C GLY A 21 -14.26 3.70 0.17
N ARG A 22 -14.44 4.60 -0.80
CA ARG A 22 -13.88 4.48 -2.15
C ARG A 22 -12.64 5.34 -2.37
N GLU A 23 -12.50 6.39 -1.57
CA GLU A 23 -11.34 7.27 -1.52
C GLU A 23 -10.26 6.62 -0.64
N GLU A 24 -10.60 6.21 0.59
CA GLU A 24 -9.71 5.46 1.49
C GLU A 24 -9.22 4.15 0.83
N GLY A 25 -10.12 3.34 0.29
CA GLY A 25 -9.74 2.09 -0.39
C GLY A 25 -8.95 2.27 -1.69
N ARG A 26 -8.92 3.46 -2.29
CA ARG A 26 -8.08 3.78 -3.47
C ARG A 26 -6.74 4.39 -3.10
N GLU A 27 -6.67 5.08 -1.98
CA GLU A 27 -5.45 5.70 -1.49
C GLU A 27 -4.60 4.64 -0.77
N GLU A 28 -5.19 3.89 0.18
CA GLU A 28 -4.53 2.74 0.82
C GLU A 28 -4.13 1.69 -0.21
N GLY A 29 -5.03 1.30 -1.12
CA GLY A 29 -4.73 0.31 -2.15
C GLY A 29 -3.67 0.75 -3.17
N ARG A 30 -3.42 2.06 -3.32
CA ARG A 30 -2.33 2.57 -4.18
C ARG A 30 -1.01 2.69 -3.44
N GLU A 31 -1.03 3.05 -2.16
CA GLU A 31 0.17 3.16 -1.34
C GLU A 31 0.70 1.76 -0.99
N GLU A 32 -0.16 0.87 -0.50
CA GLU A 32 0.18 -0.53 -0.25
C GLU A 32 0.65 -1.23 -1.53
N GLY A 33 -0.06 -1.02 -2.64
CA GLY A 33 0.31 -1.62 -3.93
C GLY A 33 1.66 -1.12 -4.47
N ARG A 34 2.05 0.13 -4.17
CA ARG A 34 3.36 0.67 -4.56
C ARG A 34 4.47 0.09 -3.70
N GLU A 35 4.31 0.10 -2.38
CA GLU A 35 5.32 -0.48 -1.48
C GLU A 35 5.50 -1.97 -1.73
N GLU A 36 4.41 -2.71 -1.91
CA GLU A 36 4.45 -4.14 -2.20
C GLU A 36 5.13 -4.41 -3.55
N ALA A 37 4.84 -3.61 -4.59
CA ALA A 37 5.51 -3.75 -5.88
C ALA A 37 7.01 -3.46 -5.80
N LEU A 38 7.45 -2.46 -5.04
CA LEU A 38 8.87 -2.16 -4.84
C LEU A 38 9.57 -3.28 -4.10
N ARG A 39 8.98 -3.78 -3.01
CA ARG A 39 9.52 -4.91 -2.23
C ARG A 39 9.56 -6.20 -3.06
N SER A 40 8.50 -6.50 -3.81
CA SER A 40 8.47 -7.66 -4.71
C SER A 40 9.55 -7.55 -5.79
N THR A 41 9.76 -6.35 -6.33
CA THR A 41 10.82 -6.12 -7.32
C THR A 41 12.20 -6.34 -6.70
N ALA A 42 12.46 -5.78 -5.51
CA ALA A 42 13.71 -5.98 -4.78
C ALA A 42 13.98 -7.47 -4.49
N ARG A 43 12.98 -8.20 -3.99
CA ARG A 43 13.07 -9.65 -3.75
C ARG A 43 13.39 -10.43 -5.02
N ASN A 44 12.69 -10.13 -6.12
CA ASN A 44 12.95 -10.79 -7.39
C ASN A 44 14.38 -10.52 -7.89
N LEU A 45 14.86 -9.28 -7.76
CA LEU A 45 16.24 -8.94 -8.10
C LEU A 45 17.26 -9.67 -7.22
N ILE A 46 17.01 -9.79 -5.91
CA ILE A 46 17.88 -10.54 -4.99
C ILE A 46 17.97 -12.02 -5.39
N GLN A 47 16.86 -12.63 -5.81
CA GLN A 47 16.80 -14.06 -6.14
C GLN A 47 17.26 -14.40 -7.56
N THR A 48 17.05 -13.50 -8.51
CA THR A 48 17.32 -13.76 -9.94
C THR A 48 18.65 -13.21 -10.43
N THR A 49 19.27 -12.31 -9.67
CA THR A 49 20.54 -11.67 -10.05
C THR A 49 21.54 -11.66 -8.90
N ASP A 50 22.83 -11.69 -9.23
CA ASP A 50 23.93 -11.53 -8.26
C ASP A 50 24.25 -10.04 -8.00
N LEU A 51 23.25 -9.14 -8.11
CA LEU A 51 23.45 -7.72 -7.84
C LEU A 51 23.77 -7.48 -6.36
N SER A 52 24.64 -6.49 -6.12
CA SER A 52 24.92 -6.01 -4.75
C SER A 52 23.68 -5.32 -4.15
N ASP A 53 23.54 -5.34 -2.83
CA ASP A 53 22.43 -4.70 -2.12
C ASP A 53 22.29 -3.22 -2.51
N ARG A 54 23.41 -2.55 -2.76
CA ARG A 54 23.44 -1.15 -3.16
C ARG A 54 22.87 -0.92 -4.56
N ALA A 55 23.16 -1.81 -5.51
CA ALA A 55 22.59 -1.73 -6.85
C ALA A 55 21.07 -1.99 -6.84
N ILE A 56 20.61 -2.90 -5.98
CA ILE A 56 19.18 -3.20 -5.81
C ILE A 56 18.45 -2.04 -5.13
N ALA A 57 19.06 -1.43 -4.11
CA ALA A 57 18.57 -0.22 -3.47
C ALA A 57 18.42 0.94 -4.47
N ASP A 58 19.44 1.19 -5.28
CA ASP A 58 19.41 2.24 -6.31
C ASP A 58 18.36 1.95 -7.40
N ALA A 59 18.17 0.69 -7.79
CA ALA A 59 17.22 0.29 -8.83
C ALA A 59 15.75 0.34 -8.36
N THR A 60 15.51 0.06 -7.07
CA THR A 60 14.15 0.00 -6.49
C THR A 60 13.79 1.27 -5.74
N GLY A 61 14.76 2.14 -5.45
CA GLY A 61 14.56 3.32 -4.60
C GLY A 61 14.33 2.98 -3.13
N LEU A 62 14.60 1.73 -2.72
CA LEU A 62 14.47 1.29 -1.33
C LEU A 62 15.75 1.58 -0.54
N PRO A 63 15.64 1.80 0.78
CA PRO A 63 16.80 1.90 1.66
C PRO A 63 17.70 0.66 1.57
N LEU A 64 19.01 0.87 1.68
CA LEU A 64 19.98 -0.22 1.68
C LEU A 64 19.74 -1.22 2.81
N ASP A 65 19.36 -0.73 3.99
CA ASP A 65 19.06 -1.58 5.15
C ASP A 65 17.84 -2.47 4.91
N ASP A 66 16.80 -1.97 4.24
CA ASP A 66 15.62 -2.77 3.88
C ASP A 66 15.98 -3.87 2.89
N VAL A 67 16.81 -3.55 1.89
CA VAL A 67 17.30 -4.53 0.90
C VAL A 67 18.15 -5.61 1.57
N LYS A 68 19.00 -5.24 2.52
CA LYS A 68 19.79 -6.19 3.31
C LYS A 68 18.91 -7.10 4.15
N ALA A 69 17.96 -6.53 4.88
CA ALA A 69 17.00 -7.31 5.67
C ALA A 69 16.24 -8.31 4.78
N MET A 70 15.78 -7.87 3.61
CA MET A 70 15.12 -8.75 2.63
C MET A 70 16.06 -9.85 2.11
N ARG A 71 17.34 -9.56 1.88
CA ARG A 71 18.31 -10.58 1.44
C ARG A 71 18.57 -11.60 2.54
N ASP A 72 18.72 -11.17 3.78
CA ASP A 72 18.88 -12.06 4.93
C ASP A 72 17.63 -12.95 5.14
N GLU A 73 16.42 -12.39 5.00
CA GLU A 73 15.16 -13.15 5.04
C GLU A 73 15.06 -14.21 3.93
N LEU A 74 15.59 -13.94 2.74
CA LEU A 74 15.52 -14.85 1.58
C LEU A 74 16.62 -15.91 1.57
N GLN A 75 17.67 -15.75 2.36
CA GLN A 75 18.77 -16.71 2.50
C GLN A 75 18.57 -17.70 3.66
N HIS A 76 17.48 -17.56 4.42
CA HIS A 76 17.08 -18.47 5.50
C HIS A 76 16.07 -19.53 5.01
#